data_AF-A0A519MDY4-F1
#
_entry.id   AF-A0A519MDY4-F1
#
_cell.length_a   1.000
_cell.length_b   1.000
_cell.length_c   1.000
_cell.angle_alpha   90.00
_cell.angle_beta   90.00
_cell.angle_gamma   90.00
#
_symmetry.space_group_name_H-M   'P 1'
#
loop_
_entity.id
_entity.type
_entity.pdbx_description
1 polymer ?
#
loop_
_entity_poly.entity_id
_entity_poly.type
_entity_poly.pdbx_seq_one_letter_code
_entity_poly.pdbx_strand_id
1 'polypeptide(L)'
;TAGSSMVLLVISLVAVVLLAKYLSKDIEVMVISLGAPQSVVGVIIAAIVLLPEGMAAYRAVKSDRLQTSLNLALGSALASIGLTIPAVATVSIVFGMPITLGIDMSSTVLLLLAMITIMFSLATGKTNAQQGVVLLVIFASYLFYTIVP
;
A
#
# COMPACT_ATOMS: atom_id res chain seq x y z
N THR A 1 8.92 3.12 29.77
CA THR A 1 8.92 1.69 30.13
C THR A 1 8.12 0.92 29.08
N ALA A 2 8.33 -0.39 28.89
CA ALA A 2 7.60 -1.15 27.86
C ALA A 2 6.07 -1.01 27.97
N GLY A 3 5.55 -0.92 29.20
CA GLY A 3 4.12 -0.68 29.46
C GLY A 3 3.60 0.68 28.97
N SER A 4 4.38 1.76 29.14
CA SER A 4 3.96 3.09 28.64
C SER A 4 3.93 3.12 27.10
N SER A 5 4.87 2.44 26.45
CA SER A 5 4.89 2.33 24.99
C SER A 5 3.72 1.52 24.46
N MET A 6 3.34 0.42 25.13
CA MET A 6 2.17 -0.38 24.75
C MET A 6 0.87 0.44 24.79
N VAL A 7 0.67 1.22 25.85
CA VAL A 7 -0.51 2.08 26.00
C VAL A 7 -0.54 3.15 24.92
N LEU A 8 0.59 3.82 24.66
CA LEU A 8 0.69 4.81 23.58
C LEU A 8 0.40 4.20 22.20
N LEU A 9 0.81 2.96 21.97
CA LEU A 9 0.56 2.23 20.72
C LEU A 9 -0.94 1.97 20.51
N VAL A 10 -1.64 1.51 21.55
CA VAL A 10 -3.10 1.29 21.49
C VAL A 10 -3.86 2.59 21.27
N ILE A 11 -3.49 3.67 21.98
CA ILE A 11 -4.11 4.99 21.81
C ILE A 11 -3.89 5.51 20.38
N SER A 12 -2.65 5.42 19.88
CA SER A 12 -2.29 5.79 18.52
C SER A 12 -3.10 4.99 17.49
N LEU A 13 -3.22 3.68 17.67
CA LEU A 13 -3.96 2.81 16.75
C LEU A 13 -5.43 3.22 16.68
N VAL A 14 -6.09 3.43 17.83
CA VAL A 14 -7.48 3.88 17.87
C VAL A 14 -7.64 5.24 17.19
N ALA A 15 -6.75 6.19 17.46
CA ALA A 15 -6.78 7.52 16.85
C ALA A 15 -6.65 7.44 15.32
N VAL A 16 -5.71 6.65 14.79
CA VAL A 16 -5.49 6.49 13.34
C VAL A 16 -6.69 5.81 12.68
N VAL A 17 -7.25 4.76 13.28
CA VAL A 17 -8.43 4.07 12.73
C VAL A 17 -9.65 4.99 12.68
N LEU A 18 -9.90 5.77 13.72
CA LEU A 18 -10.99 6.75 13.74
C LEU A 18 -10.77 7.82 12.68
N LEU A 19 -9.56 8.38 12.59
CA LEU A 19 -9.22 9.41 11.60
C LEU A 19 -9.41 8.89 10.17
N ALA A 20 -8.94 7.67 9.88
CA ALA A 20 -9.11 7.04 8.57
C ALA A 20 -10.59 6.84 8.22
N LYS A 21 -11.44 6.49 9.20
CA LYS A 21 -12.88 6.29 8.97
C LYS A 21 -13.62 7.60 8.68
N TYR A 22 -13.25 8.71 9.34
CA TYR A 22 -13.81 10.03 9.03
C TYR A 22 -13.32 10.52 7.66
N LEU A 23 -12.01 10.44 7.42
CA LEU A 23 -11.39 10.87 6.17
C LEU A 23 -11.95 10.12 4.95
N SER A 24 -12.24 8.82 5.09
CA SER A 24 -12.82 8.02 4.01
C SER A 24 -14.15 8.59 3.50
N LYS A 25 -15.04 9.04 4.41
CA LYS A 25 -16.32 9.65 4.02
C LYS A 25 -16.13 10.95 3.25
N ASP A 26 -15.22 11.80 3.71
CA ASP A 26 -14.97 13.09 3.07
C ASP A 26 -14.36 12.89 1.66
N ILE A 27 -13.43 11.95 1.51
CA ILE A 27 -12.84 11.59 0.21
C ILE A 27 -13.91 10.98 -0.70
N GLU A 28 -14.78 10.12 -0.20
CA GLU A 28 -15.84 9.50 -1.00
C GLU A 28 -16.79 10.56 -1.59
N VAL A 29 -17.24 11.53 -0.79
CA VAL A 29 -18.08 12.64 -1.26
C VAL A 29 -17.36 13.48 -2.33
N MET A 30 -16.07 13.76 -2.12
CA MET A 30 -15.25 14.50 -3.08
C MET A 30 -15.11 13.74 -4.41
N VAL A 31 -14.83 12.44 -4.36
CA VAL A 31 -14.67 11.59 -5.56
C VAL A 31 -15.98 11.47 -6.33
N ILE A 32 -17.11 11.30 -5.64
CA ILE A 32 -18.44 11.27 -6.26
C ILE A 32 -18.76 12.61 -6.91
N SER A 33 -18.43 13.74 -6.26
CA SER A 33 -18.66 15.08 -6.82
C SER A 33 -17.83 15.37 -8.08
N LEU A 34 -16.68 14.70 -8.23
CA LEU A 34 -15.81 14.78 -9.39
C LEU A 34 -16.14 13.74 -10.47
N GLY A 35 -17.11 12.85 -10.23
CA GLY A 35 -17.50 11.78 -11.16
C GLY A 35 -16.46 10.67 -11.32
N ALA A 36 -15.52 10.53 -10.38
CA ALA A 36 -14.43 9.57 -10.46
C ALA A 36 -14.82 8.19 -9.87
N PRO A 37 -14.17 7.08 -10.31
CA PRO A 37 -14.48 5.73 -9.84
C PRO A 37 -14.21 5.53 -8.34
N GLN A 38 -15.00 4.69 -7.66
CA GLN A 38 -14.78 4.35 -6.25
C GLN A 38 -13.41 3.70 -5.98
N SER A 39 -12.81 3.03 -6.98
CA SER A 39 -11.45 2.48 -6.90
C SER A 39 -10.40 3.55 -6.56
N VAL A 40 -10.62 4.81 -6.98
CA VAL A 40 -9.73 5.94 -6.70
C VAL A 40 -9.74 6.30 -5.21
N VAL A 41 -10.88 6.15 -4.51
CA VAL A 41 -10.97 6.37 -3.05
C VAL A 41 -10.00 5.42 -2.33
N GLY A 42 -10.01 4.14 -2.72
CA GLY A 42 -9.11 3.13 -2.16
C GLY A 42 -7.63 3.48 -2.37
N VAL A 43 -7.26 3.93 -3.57
CA VAL A 43 -5.89 4.36 -3.89
C VAL A 43 -5.46 5.57 -3.05
N ILE A 44 -6.33 6.57 -2.89
CA ILE A 44 -6.02 7.76 -2.08
C ILE A 44 -5.82 7.38 -0.61
N ILE A 45 -6.72 6.57 -0.04
CA ILE A 45 -6.62 6.13 1.35
C ILE A 45 -5.33 5.32 1.54
N ALA A 46 -5.05 4.37 0.64
CA ALA A 46 -3.82 3.58 0.69
C ALA A 46 -2.57 4.47 0.64
N ALA A 47 -2.54 5.47 -0.23
CA ALA A 47 -1.42 6.41 -0.32
C ALA A 47 -1.20 7.20 0.97
N ILE A 48 -2.27 7.68 1.62
CA ILE A 48 -2.18 8.45 2.87
C ILE A 48 -1.68 7.56 4.01
N VAL A 49 -2.16 6.32 4.10
CA VAL A 49 -1.76 5.37 5.16
C VAL A 49 -0.31 4.92 4.98
N LEU A 50 0.14 4.70 3.73
CA LEU A 50 1.53 4.27 3.45
C LEU A 50 2.54 5.43 3.43
N LEU A 51 2.07 6.68 3.35
CA LEU A 51 2.94 7.87 3.26
C LEU A 51 4.01 7.95 4.36
N PRO A 52 3.70 7.72 5.66
CA PRO A 52 4.70 7.80 6.72
C PRO A 52 5.81 6.75 6.55
N GLU A 53 5.47 5.54 6.09
CA GLU A 53 6.42 4.46 5.84
C GLU A 53 7.28 4.76 4.61
N GLY A 54 6.68 5.30 3.54
CA GLY A 54 7.40 5.77 2.36
C GLY A 54 8.39 6.88 2.69
N MET A 55 7.99 7.83 3.54
CA MET A 55 8.88 8.90 4.03
C MET A 55 10.01 8.35 4.90
N ALA A 56 9.75 7.36 5.74
CA ALA A 56 10.77 6.69 6.55
C ALA A 56 11.77 5.92 5.69
N ALA A 57 11.28 5.20 4.66
CA ALA A 57 12.11 4.52 3.68
C ALA A 57 13.00 5.52 2.90
N TYR A 58 12.41 6.62 2.40
CA TYR A 58 13.15 7.67 1.70
C TYR A 58 14.24 8.30 2.57
N ARG A 59 13.93 8.60 3.84
CA ARG A 59 14.93 9.11 4.81
C ARG A 59 16.06 8.10 5.03
N ALA A 60 15.76 6.80 5.08
CA ALA A 60 16.77 5.76 5.24
C ALA A 60 17.71 5.68 4.03
N VAL A 61 17.20 5.78 2.80
CA VAL A 61 18.03 5.85 1.58
C VAL A 61 18.94 7.08 1.60
N LYS A 62 18.42 8.25 1.99
CA LYS A 62 19.22 9.49 2.09
C LYS A 62 20.37 9.36 3.10
N SER A 63 20.27 8.45 4.07
CA SER A 63 21.34 8.13 5.02
C SER A 63 22.20 6.92 4.61
N ASP A 64 22.21 6.56 3.32
CA ASP A 64 22.93 5.39 2.76
C ASP A 64 22.53 4.03 3.39
N ARG A 65 21.35 3.95 4.01
CA ARG A 65 20.82 2.72 4.62
C ARG A 65 19.85 2.01 3.67
N LEU A 66 20.36 1.56 2.52
CA LEU A 66 19.55 0.91 1.49
C LEU A 66 18.81 -0.34 2.00
N GLN A 67 19.47 -1.20 2.80
CA GLN A 67 18.82 -2.39 3.35
C GLN A 67 17.65 -2.03 4.29
N THR A 68 17.80 -1.00 5.13
CA THR A 68 16.71 -0.53 6.00
C THR A 68 15.54 0.00 5.18
N SER A 69 15.81 0.77 4.13
CA SER A 69 14.75 1.25 3.23
C SER A 69 14.01 0.11 2.54
N LEU A 70 14.76 -0.86 2.00
CA LEU A 70 14.17 -2.02 1.32
C LEU A 70 13.36 -2.87 2.30
N ASN A 71 13.86 -3.08 3.51
CA ASN A 71 13.14 -3.80 4.56
C ASN A 71 11.85 -3.08 4.96
N LEU A 72 11.83 -1.75 5.03
CA LEU A 72 10.60 -0.99 5.28
C LEU A 72 9.59 -1.15 4.13
N ALA A 73 10.02 -0.93 2.89
CA ALA A 73 9.14 -0.96 1.73
C ALA A 73 8.60 -2.37 1.42
N LEU A 74 9.50 -3.37 1.33
CA LEU A 74 9.12 -4.75 1.07
C LEU A 74 8.45 -5.38 2.28
N GLY A 75 8.86 -5.03 3.51
CA GLY A 75 8.23 -5.51 4.73
C GLY A 75 6.77 -5.08 4.83
N SER A 76 6.45 -3.83 4.51
CA SER A 76 5.07 -3.32 4.45
C SER A 76 4.24 -4.06 3.39
N ALA A 77 4.79 -4.26 2.19
CA ALA A 77 4.12 -5.01 1.13
C ALA A 77 3.87 -6.48 1.51
N LEU A 78 4.86 -7.15 2.11
CA LEU A 78 4.74 -8.53 2.59
C LEU A 78 3.73 -8.66 3.73
N ALA A 79 3.65 -7.70 4.65
CA ALA A 79 2.63 -7.69 5.70
C ALA A 79 1.21 -7.51 5.12
N SER A 80 1.07 -6.71 4.07
CA SER A 80 -0.22 -6.53 3.39
C SER A 80 -0.65 -7.81 2.66
N ILE A 81 0.23 -8.38 1.84
CA ILE A 81 -0.07 -9.57 1.02
C ILE A 81 -0.13 -10.85 1.85
N GLY A 82 0.84 -11.05 2.75
CA GLY A 82 1.01 -12.29 3.50
C GLY A 82 0.20 -12.37 4.80
N LEU A 83 -0.26 -11.25 5.34
CA LEU A 83 -1.05 -11.22 6.58
C LEU A 83 -2.42 -10.54 6.40
N THR A 84 -2.47 -9.34 5.83
CA THR A 84 -3.72 -8.55 5.79
C THR A 84 -4.77 -9.17 4.87
N ILE A 85 -4.41 -9.55 3.63
CA ILE A 85 -5.35 -10.21 2.70
C ILE A 85 -5.88 -11.55 3.28
N PRO A 86 -5.03 -12.48 3.78
CA PRO A 86 -5.50 -13.72 4.41
C PRO A 86 -6.34 -13.51 5.66
N ALA A 87 -6.00 -12.53 6.50
CA ALA A 87 -6.76 -12.23 7.72
C ALA A 87 -8.18 -11.75 7.36
N VAL A 88 -8.30 -10.82 6.40
CA VAL A 88 -9.60 -10.35 5.91
C VAL A 88 -10.38 -11.46 5.23
N ALA A 89 -9.73 -12.32 4.44
CA ALA A 89 -10.37 -13.48 3.81
C ALA A 89 -10.89 -14.49 4.86
N THR A 90 -10.13 -14.73 5.93
CA THR A 90 -10.56 -15.62 7.02
C THR A 90 -11.78 -15.06 7.75
N VAL A 91 -11.78 -13.76 8.06
CA VAL A 91 -12.95 -13.07 8.64
C VAL A 91 -14.15 -13.17 7.70
N SER A 92 -13.97 -12.94 6.40
CA SER A 92 -15.01 -13.06 5.39
C SER A 92 -15.68 -14.43 5.37
N ILE A 93 -14.88 -15.51 5.42
CA ILE A 93 -15.39 -16.90 5.45
C ILE A 93 -16.18 -17.16 6.74
N VAL A 94 -15.66 -16.72 7.90
CA VAL A 94 -16.31 -16.93 9.21
C VAL A 94 -17.65 -16.21 9.31
N PHE A 95 -17.73 -14.98 8.78
CA PHE A 95 -18.94 -14.16 8.83
C PHE A 95 -19.87 -14.35 7.61
N GLY A 96 -19.52 -15.25 6.67
CA GLY A 96 -20.32 -15.54 5.48
C GLY A 96 -20.49 -14.36 4.51
N MET A 97 -19.60 -13.36 4.57
CA MET A 97 -19.62 -12.20 3.68
C MET A 97 -18.74 -12.47 2.47
N PRO A 98 -19.28 -12.68 1.25
CA PRO A 98 -18.45 -12.97 0.08
C PRO A 98 -17.65 -11.71 -0.30
N ILE A 99 -16.33 -11.72 -0.02
CA ILE A 99 -15.40 -10.69 -0.48
C ILE A 99 -14.80 -11.16 -1.79
N THR A 100 -15.05 -10.42 -2.86
CA THR A 100 -14.23 -10.52 -4.08
C THR A 100 -13.01 -9.61 -3.89
N LEU A 101 -11.82 -10.08 -4.27
CA LEU A 101 -10.60 -9.28 -4.14
C LEU A 101 -10.63 -7.99 -5.00
N GLY A 102 -11.59 -7.88 -5.92
CA GLY A 102 -11.81 -6.65 -6.71
C GLY A 102 -10.65 -6.25 -7.61
N ILE A 103 -9.67 -7.15 -7.82
CA ILE A 103 -8.53 -6.89 -8.69
C ILE A 103 -8.89 -7.26 -10.13
N ASP A 104 -8.86 -6.26 -11.01
CA ASP A 104 -9.09 -6.48 -12.43
C ASP A 104 -7.91 -7.25 -13.07
N MET A 105 -8.15 -7.89 -14.22
CA MET A 105 -7.12 -8.60 -14.95
C MET A 105 -5.94 -7.69 -15.31
N SER A 106 -6.21 -6.44 -15.69
CA SER A 106 -5.17 -5.44 -15.99
C SER A 106 -4.30 -5.12 -14.76
N SER A 107 -4.94 -4.94 -13.60
CA SER A 107 -4.25 -4.68 -12.33
C SER A 107 -3.42 -5.88 -11.85
N THR A 108 -3.91 -7.09 -12.09
CA THR A 108 -3.18 -8.33 -11.77
C THR A 108 -1.89 -8.45 -12.58
N VAL A 109 -1.96 -8.14 -13.88
CA VAL A 109 -0.78 -8.15 -14.76
C VAL A 109 0.24 -7.11 -14.31
N LEU A 110 -0.19 -5.89 -13.96
CA LEU A 110 0.71 -4.84 -13.47
C LEU A 110 1.37 -5.20 -12.13
N LEU A 111 0.61 -5.79 -11.20
CA LEU A 111 1.14 -6.29 -9.93
C LEU A 111 2.21 -7.37 -10.15
N LEU A 112 1.94 -8.33 -11.04
CA LEU A 112 2.86 -9.41 -11.38
C LEU A 112 4.13 -8.87 -12.05
N LEU A 113 3.98 -7.91 -12.98
CA LEU A 113 5.10 -7.23 -13.62
C LEU A 113 5.97 -6.47 -12.60
N ALA A 114 5.35 -5.78 -11.63
CA ALA A 114 6.06 -5.10 -10.55
C ALA A 114 6.86 -6.09 -9.68
N MET A 115 6.25 -7.21 -9.28
CA MET A 115 6.92 -8.25 -8.50
C MET A 115 8.11 -8.85 -9.23
N ILE A 116 7.96 -9.19 -10.52
CA ILE A 116 9.06 -9.70 -11.35
C ILE A 116 10.19 -8.68 -11.46
N THR A 117 9.85 -7.40 -11.68
CA THR A 117 10.86 -6.34 -11.80
C THR A 117 11.65 -6.16 -10.50
N ILE A 118 10.96 -6.23 -9.34
CA ILE A 118 11.61 -6.21 -8.02
C ILE A 118 12.54 -7.41 -7.84
N MET A 119 12.11 -8.62 -8.23
CA MET A 119 12.94 -9.82 -8.16
C MET A 119 14.22 -9.68 -8.98
N PHE A 120 14.14 -9.21 -10.24
CA PHE A 120 15.34 -8.97 -11.07
C PHE A 120 16.25 -7.89 -10.49
N SER A 121 15.66 -6.84 -9.91
CA SER A 121 16.42 -5.75 -9.27
C SER A 121 17.24 -6.25 -8.08
N LEU A 122 16.62 -7.04 -7.19
CA LEU A 122 17.29 -7.59 -6.01
C LEU A 122 18.26 -8.72 -6.35
N ALA A 123 17.96 -9.56 -7.35
CA ALA A 123 18.83 -10.67 -7.77
C ALA A 123 20.22 -10.21 -8.23
N THR A 124 20.32 -8.99 -8.74
CA THR A 124 21.59 -8.41 -9.21
C THR A 124 22.46 -7.86 -8.06
N GLY A 125 21.93 -7.80 -6.82
CA GLY A 125 22.64 -7.33 -5.62
C GLY A 125 22.97 -5.82 -5.61
N LYS A 126 22.59 -5.08 -6.65
CA LYS A 126 22.78 -3.62 -6.79
C LYS A 126 21.48 -2.98 -7.26
N THR A 127 21.04 -1.92 -6.59
CA THR A 127 19.91 -1.10 -7.02
C THR A 127 20.32 -0.19 -8.18
N ASN A 128 19.57 -0.22 -9.29
CA ASN A 128 19.82 0.61 -10.47
C ASN A 128 18.68 1.63 -10.66
N ALA A 129 19.02 2.89 -10.94
CA ALA A 129 18.05 3.95 -11.21
C ALA A 129 17.11 3.59 -12.37
N GLN A 130 17.60 2.88 -13.40
CA GLN A 130 16.79 2.46 -14.54
C GLN A 130 15.66 1.51 -14.12
N GLN A 131 15.91 0.57 -13.21
CA GLN A 131 14.88 -0.33 -12.68
C GLN A 131 13.86 0.43 -11.83
N GLY A 132 14.30 1.45 -11.08
CA GLY A 132 13.42 2.35 -10.35
C GLY A 132 12.46 3.11 -11.26
N VAL A 133 12.95 3.60 -12.41
CA VAL A 133 12.10 4.26 -13.42
C VAL A 133 11.06 3.28 -13.96
N VAL A 134 11.43 2.03 -14.24
CA VAL A 134 10.45 1.00 -14.69
C VAL A 134 9.35 0.80 -13.65
N LEU A 135 9.69 0.66 -12.36
CA LEU A 135 8.68 0.56 -11.29
C LEU A 135 7.75 1.78 -11.24
N LEU A 136 8.30 2.99 -11.37
CA LEU A 136 7.49 4.22 -11.39
C LEU A 136 6.54 4.26 -12.59
N VAL A 137 6.98 3.79 -13.77
CA VAL A 137 6.12 3.68 -14.95
C VAL A 137 5.01 2.66 -14.73
N ILE A 138 5.31 1.49 -14.14
CA ILE A 138 4.29 0.48 -13.81
C ILE A 138 3.25 1.06 -12.85
N PHE A 139 3.70 1.78 -11.82
CA PHE A 139 2.82 2.45 -10.86
C PHE A 139 1.96 3.55 -11.53
N ALA A 140 2.56 4.36 -12.41
CA ALA A 140 1.82 5.38 -13.16
C ALA A 140 0.77 4.75 -14.09
N SER A 141 1.09 3.65 -14.77
CA SER A 141 0.13 2.88 -15.57
C SER A 141 -1.02 2.34 -14.72
N TYR A 142 -0.72 1.81 -13.52
CA TYR A 142 -1.75 1.36 -12.58
C TYR A 142 -2.70 2.49 -12.17
N LEU A 143 -2.17 3.68 -11.86
CA LEU A 143 -2.99 4.86 -11.56
C LEU A 143 -3.86 5.25 -12.76
N PHE A 144 -3.28 5.25 -13.97
CA PHE A 144 -4.02 5.59 -15.19
C PHE A 144 -5.21 4.65 -15.42
N TYR A 145 -4.99 3.32 -15.40
CA TYR A 145 -6.08 2.34 -15.54
C TYR A 145 -7.09 2.38 -14.40
N THR A 146 -6.72 2.86 -13.22
CA THR A 146 -7.65 3.00 -12.09
C THR A 146 -8.55 4.24 -12.25
N ILE A 147 -8.03 5.32 -12.84
CA ILE A 147 -8.77 6.57 -13.05
C ILE A 147 -9.60 6.51 -14.33
N VAL A 148 -9.03 5.94 -15.40
CA VAL A 148 -9.66 5.74 -16.71
C VAL A 148 -9.69 4.23 -16.98
N PRO A 149 -10.73 3.53 -16.51
CA PRO A 149 -10.88 2.09 -16.70
C PRO A 149 -11.13 1.72 -18.17
#